data_AF-A0A524FRA5-F1
#
_entry.id   AF-A0A524FRA5-F1
#
_cell.length_a   1.000
_cell.length_b   1.000
_cell.length_c   1.000
_cell.angle_alpha   90.00
_cell.angle_beta   90.00
_cell.angle_gamma   90.00
#
_symmetry.space_group_name_H-M   'P 1'
#
loop_
_entity.id
_entity.type
_entity.pdbx_description
1 polymer ?
#
loop_
_entity_poly.entity_id
_entity_poly.type
_entity_poly.pdbx_seq_one_letter_code
_entity_poly.pdbx_strand_id
1 'polypeptide(L)'
;MSNSEIKVEYKGERSREIELSRLKSKIIEAIRFSERYWMIYKEQTFGIATILDLTYKKIYIEILFFTNFDVLQKGIPLVKIQTPSKTIFNFNEVLIEPDFDEDGLVSPVKIIERVNNLIAKEMNYHLTILNYEIELLNENFENYAIADNPYFRKIYIYYPNYVIKLRINFENYPEIPHFPEKKQLIIKRFREPLREKIKDKIVERYGLTISERVGEEIEIYDVKDEIFIEKPPESLIKKFNLRIKNKIERLLKKNTTNKDSERTYLNNIIRTTKFNNLEIIKNWSLENPPHIIEVVESIFYIEEQSQDLIFNNVTIPNQINNLTFKMHRGQSIGIYFEFEEQNYLEHEQAVNNLFRAIEGIETNYSGDISIFGILNNAEIKNKIEGMFNVSKDIDPKMEDMAIKKAITHNLYLMGKRKSKKKIVNNALESTGLLNRKNEIVSKLNQLDRLLFSISRALLRKQQIIMVSIPPGEIGRLESEQFNRYVEKIKRKFHVIIIIYGPRSIVSNCDRIITIKNKQVEIGTLPSFISKMPQEGEIITIELEHPEEDTLEKMFEIQSALFIEERKHERYKIFCTEKNPNTIILKLMETIGPHIYNFKRHKATLEEYLEFIEISSKNNKNNQ
;
A
#
# COMPACT_ATOMS: atom_id res chain seq x y z
N MET A 1 -10.46 -56.29 56.77
CA MET A 1 -11.87 -56.62 56.45
C MET A 1 -12.58 -55.33 56.06
N SER A 2 -13.21 -55.36 54.88
CA SER A 2 -14.09 -54.36 54.23
C SER A 2 -13.59 -52.92 54.04
N ASN A 3 -12.88 -52.67 52.92
CA ASN A 3 -13.00 -51.41 52.20
C ASN A 3 -14.32 -51.48 51.40
N SER A 4 -15.30 -50.71 51.82
CA SER A 4 -16.56 -50.53 51.09
C SER A 4 -16.28 -49.77 49.80
N GLU A 5 -16.19 -50.50 48.69
CA GLU A 5 -16.34 -49.94 47.36
C GLU A 5 -17.73 -49.32 47.25
N ILE A 6 -17.78 -47.98 47.25
CA ILE A 6 -18.97 -47.23 46.86
C ILE A 6 -19.09 -47.42 45.34
N LYS A 7 -19.79 -48.47 44.91
CA LYS A 7 -20.35 -48.56 43.57
C LYS A 7 -21.47 -47.53 43.48
N VAL A 8 -21.13 -46.34 42.97
CA VAL A 8 -22.15 -45.38 42.49
C VAL A 8 -22.78 -46.00 41.25
N GLU A 9 -23.96 -46.57 41.42
CA GLU A 9 -24.78 -47.11 40.35
C GLU A 9 -25.32 -45.96 39.50
N TYR A 10 -24.54 -45.52 38.51
CA TYR A 10 -24.96 -44.50 37.54
C TYR A 10 -26.12 -45.07 36.69
N LYS A 11 -27.35 -44.62 36.97
CA LYS A 11 -28.49 -44.77 36.03
C LYS A 11 -28.15 -43.99 34.75
N GLY A 12 -27.53 -44.66 33.80
CA GLY A 12 -26.75 -44.05 32.71
C GLY A 12 -27.47 -42.97 31.90
N GLU A 13 -28.70 -43.21 31.45
CA GLU A 13 -29.43 -42.23 30.62
C GLU A 13 -29.88 -41.00 31.42
N ARG A 14 -30.38 -41.22 32.64
CA ARG A 14 -30.87 -40.13 33.50
C ARG A 14 -29.74 -39.21 33.98
N SER A 15 -28.53 -39.76 34.12
CA SER A 15 -27.35 -38.96 34.47
C SER A 15 -26.89 -38.07 33.31
N ARG A 16 -26.88 -38.60 32.08
CA ARG A 16 -26.51 -37.82 30.89
C ARG A 16 -27.45 -36.64 30.66
N GLU A 17 -28.76 -36.85 30.80
CA GLU A 17 -29.75 -35.78 30.64
C GLU A 17 -29.57 -34.64 31.64
N ILE A 18 -29.25 -34.96 32.90
CA ILE A 18 -29.00 -33.95 33.94
C ILE A 18 -27.75 -33.13 33.60
N GLU A 19 -26.65 -33.78 33.23
CA GLU A 19 -25.42 -33.10 32.83
C GLU A 19 -25.63 -32.21 31.60
N LEU A 20 -26.33 -32.71 30.56
CA LEU A 20 -26.68 -31.94 29.37
C LEU A 20 -27.51 -30.70 29.71
N SER A 21 -28.48 -30.84 30.61
CA SER A 21 -29.35 -29.74 31.00
C SER A 21 -28.59 -28.66 31.77
N ARG A 22 -27.62 -29.05 32.61
CA ARG A 22 -26.70 -28.12 33.30
C ARG A 22 -25.78 -27.41 32.32
N LEU A 23 -25.17 -28.17 31.40
CA LEU A 23 -24.29 -27.64 30.37
C LEU A 23 -25.00 -26.62 29.49
N LYS A 24 -26.25 -26.90 29.10
CA LYS A 24 -27.10 -25.95 28.36
C LYS A 24 -27.28 -24.64 29.11
N SER A 25 -27.60 -24.68 30.40
CA SER A 25 -27.76 -23.47 31.22
C SER A 25 -26.46 -22.67 31.30
N LYS A 26 -25.32 -23.34 31.49
CA LYS A 26 -24.00 -22.69 31.51
C LYS A 26 -23.65 -22.04 30.18
N ILE A 27 -23.96 -22.68 29.05
CA ILE A 27 -23.75 -22.11 27.72
C ILE A 27 -24.61 -20.87 27.53
N ILE A 28 -25.88 -20.91 27.92
CA ILE A 28 -26.79 -19.73 27.85
C ILE A 28 -26.23 -18.56 28.67
N GLU A 29 -25.70 -18.84 29.86
CA GLU A 29 -25.05 -17.83 30.69
C GLU A 29 -23.80 -17.26 30.02
N ALA A 30 -22.94 -18.13 29.48
CA ALA A 30 -21.70 -17.72 28.81
C ALA A 30 -21.93 -16.84 27.58
N ILE A 31 -22.93 -17.16 26.74
CA ILE A 31 -23.27 -16.33 25.58
C ILE A 31 -23.96 -15.02 25.97
N ARG A 32 -24.64 -14.97 27.12
CA ARG A 32 -25.33 -13.75 27.57
C ARG A 32 -24.36 -12.57 27.75
N PHE A 33 -23.12 -12.87 28.10
CA PHE A 33 -22.05 -11.88 28.27
C PHE A 33 -21.17 -11.73 27.03
N SER A 34 -21.51 -12.39 25.92
CA SER A 34 -20.72 -12.35 24.69
C SER A 34 -21.57 -12.01 23.48
N GLU A 35 -21.34 -10.83 22.89
CA GLU A 35 -22.03 -10.40 21.67
C GLU A 35 -21.63 -11.20 20.42
N ARG A 36 -20.64 -12.08 20.52
CA ARG A 36 -19.98 -12.74 19.37
C ARG A 36 -20.30 -14.22 19.22
N TYR A 37 -20.96 -14.83 20.20
CA TYR A 37 -21.24 -16.26 20.21
C TYR A 37 -22.74 -16.53 20.18
N TRP A 38 -23.13 -17.60 19.49
CA TRP A 38 -24.48 -18.14 19.58
C TRP A 38 -24.43 -19.64 19.87
N MET A 39 -25.49 -20.14 20.50
CA MET A 39 -25.60 -21.56 20.84
C MET A 39 -25.90 -22.40 19.60
N ILE A 40 -25.28 -23.58 19.53
CA ILE A 40 -25.53 -24.60 18.51
C ILE A 40 -25.82 -25.95 19.17
N TYR A 41 -26.44 -26.86 18.42
CA TYR A 41 -26.63 -28.24 18.84
C TYR A 41 -26.18 -29.18 17.72
N LYS A 42 -25.18 -30.01 18.01
CA LYS A 42 -24.51 -30.88 17.02
C LYS A 42 -23.92 -32.08 17.74
N GLU A 43 -23.78 -33.22 17.06
CA GLU A 43 -23.22 -34.45 17.64
C GLU A 43 -23.90 -34.89 18.96
N GLN A 44 -25.21 -34.64 19.06
CA GLN A 44 -26.03 -34.92 20.25
C GLN A 44 -25.59 -34.17 21.53
N THR A 45 -24.90 -33.05 21.40
CA THR A 45 -24.53 -32.17 22.50
C THR A 45 -24.71 -30.68 22.18
N PHE A 46 -24.64 -29.84 23.21
CA PHE A 46 -24.68 -28.39 23.07
C PHE A 46 -23.29 -27.83 22.82
N GLY A 47 -23.25 -26.75 22.06
CA GLY A 47 -22.03 -26.02 21.74
C GLY A 47 -22.31 -24.55 21.57
N ILE A 48 -21.26 -23.84 21.19
CA ILE A 48 -21.30 -22.45 20.75
C ILE A 48 -20.59 -22.33 19.41
N ALA A 49 -20.96 -21.32 18.64
CA ALA A 49 -20.24 -20.94 17.43
C ALA A 49 -20.03 -19.43 17.37
N THR A 50 -18.99 -19.02 16.66
CA THR A 50 -18.65 -17.61 16.41
C THR A 50 -18.13 -17.40 14.99
N ILE A 51 -18.31 -16.18 14.47
CA ILE A 51 -17.69 -15.73 13.22
C ILE A 51 -16.62 -14.71 13.59
N LEU A 52 -15.38 -15.00 13.21
CA LEU A 52 -14.32 -14.03 13.23
C LEU A 52 -14.26 -13.31 11.88
N ASP A 53 -14.44 -11.99 11.91
CA ASP A 53 -14.37 -11.16 10.71
C ASP A 53 -13.02 -10.46 10.65
N LEU A 54 -12.11 -10.98 9.81
CA LEU A 54 -10.83 -10.33 9.49
C LEU A 54 -11.00 -9.53 8.20
N THR A 55 -10.18 -8.49 8.03
CA THR A 55 -10.12 -7.66 6.81
C THR A 55 -10.01 -8.49 5.52
N TYR A 56 -9.43 -9.69 5.58
CA TYR A 56 -9.24 -10.57 4.43
C TYR A 56 -9.98 -11.90 4.51
N LYS A 57 -10.58 -12.25 5.64
CA LYS A 57 -11.09 -13.62 5.83
C LYS A 57 -12.14 -13.69 6.90
N LYS A 58 -13.21 -14.43 6.62
CA LYS A 58 -14.18 -14.84 7.65
C LYS A 58 -13.86 -16.24 8.10
N ILE A 59 -13.70 -16.41 9.39
CA ILE A 59 -13.40 -17.70 10.01
C ILE A 59 -14.59 -18.08 10.88
N TYR A 60 -15.08 -19.29 10.68
CA TYR A 60 -16.17 -19.83 11.46
C TYR A 60 -15.60 -20.86 12.43
N ILE A 61 -15.95 -20.76 13.71
CA ILE A 61 -15.42 -21.61 14.78
C ILE A 61 -16.60 -22.19 15.54
N GLU A 62 -16.62 -23.51 15.71
CA GLU A 62 -17.57 -24.24 16.55
C GLU A 62 -16.84 -24.86 17.73
N ILE A 63 -17.46 -24.80 18.90
CA ILE A 63 -16.96 -25.43 20.13
C ILE A 63 -18.10 -26.26 20.69
N LEU A 64 -17.94 -27.59 20.68
CA LEU A 64 -18.89 -28.53 21.25
C LEU A 64 -18.40 -28.96 22.63
N PHE A 65 -19.31 -28.98 23.59
CA PHE A 65 -19.03 -29.41 24.96
C PHE A 65 -19.71 -30.75 25.20
N PHE A 66 -18.98 -31.78 25.63
CA PHE A 66 -19.51 -33.10 25.93
C PHE A 66 -19.59 -33.31 27.43
N THR A 67 -20.53 -34.14 27.87
CA THR A 67 -20.69 -34.41 29.30
C THR A 67 -19.70 -35.46 29.79
N ASN A 68 -19.49 -35.55 31.11
CA ASN A 68 -18.62 -36.57 31.72
C ASN A 68 -19.11 -37.99 31.36
N PHE A 69 -20.43 -38.19 31.30
CA PHE A 69 -21.01 -39.43 30.80
C PHE A 69 -20.60 -39.75 29.36
N ASP A 70 -20.65 -38.78 28.44
CA ASP A 70 -20.25 -38.98 27.05
C ASP A 70 -18.77 -39.37 26.94
N VAL A 71 -17.90 -38.80 27.78
CA VAL A 71 -16.48 -39.14 27.83
C VAL A 71 -16.25 -40.56 28.33
N LEU A 72 -16.84 -40.92 29.47
CA LEU A 72 -16.64 -42.23 30.10
C LEU A 72 -17.22 -43.39 29.28
N GLN A 73 -18.36 -43.18 28.62
CA GLN A 73 -19.09 -44.25 27.92
C GLN A 73 -18.75 -44.35 26.44
N LYS A 74 -18.47 -43.22 25.77
CA LYS A 74 -18.25 -43.18 24.32
C LYS A 74 -16.80 -42.87 23.93
N GLY A 75 -15.93 -42.54 24.90
CA GLY A 75 -14.53 -42.18 24.64
C GLY A 75 -14.37 -40.88 23.83
N ILE A 76 -15.36 -39.98 23.90
CA ILE A 76 -15.36 -38.69 23.20
C ILE A 76 -14.66 -37.64 24.08
N PRO A 77 -13.90 -36.67 23.52
CA PRO A 77 -13.29 -35.60 24.33
C PRO A 77 -14.34 -34.70 24.97
N LEU A 78 -13.99 -34.08 26.11
CA LEU A 78 -14.83 -33.11 26.82
C LEU A 78 -15.15 -31.86 26.01
N VAL A 79 -14.20 -31.42 25.18
CA VAL A 79 -14.35 -30.26 24.30
C VAL A 79 -13.87 -30.66 22.90
N LYS A 80 -14.63 -30.27 21.89
CA LYS A 80 -14.26 -30.43 20.48
C LYS A 80 -14.38 -29.09 19.79
N ILE A 81 -13.28 -28.59 19.24
CA ILE A 81 -13.25 -27.34 18.49
C ILE A 81 -13.12 -27.67 17.01
N GLN A 82 -13.96 -27.06 16.17
CA GLN A 82 -13.96 -27.24 14.72
C GLN A 82 -13.84 -25.87 14.04
N THR A 83 -12.93 -25.77 13.10
CA THR A 83 -12.82 -24.64 12.17
C THR A 83 -13.05 -25.19 10.77
N PRO A 84 -14.27 -25.07 10.19
CA PRO A 84 -14.55 -25.60 8.85
C PRO A 84 -13.73 -24.91 7.75
N SER A 85 -13.05 -23.81 8.08
CA SER A 85 -12.05 -23.15 7.25
C SER A 85 -10.76 -23.96 7.14
N LYS A 86 -10.02 -23.78 6.04
CA LYS A 86 -8.65 -24.33 5.90
C LYS A 86 -7.65 -23.82 6.95
N THR A 87 -7.96 -22.72 7.64
CA THR A 87 -7.08 -22.16 8.69
C THR A 87 -6.97 -23.14 9.86
N ILE A 88 -5.75 -23.62 10.10
CA ILE A 88 -5.43 -24.48 11.23
C ILE A 88 -5.10 -23.58 12.42
N PHE A 89 -5.87 -23.72 13.49
CA PHE A 89 -5.57 -23.10 14.78
C PHE A 89 -5.09 -24.16 15.74
N ASN A 90 -4.04 -23.85 16.51
CA ASN A 90 -3.59 -24.74 17.57
C ASN A 90 -4.40 -24.48 18.85
N PHE A 91 -5.40 -25.32 19.10
CA PHE A 91 -6.19 -25.29 20.33
C PHE A 91 -5.73 -26.31 21.37
N ASN A 92 -4.53 -26.90 21.24
CA ASN A 92 -4.08 -27.97 22.13
C ASN A 92 -4.09 -27.55 23.59
N GLU A 93 -3.76 -26.29 23.91
CA GLU A 93 -3.82 -25.78 25.28
C GLU A 93 -5.23 -25.90 25.89
N VAL A 94 -6.28 -25.69 25.09
CA VAL A 94 -7.69 -25.78 25.53
C VAL A 94 -8.19 -27.23 25.52
N LEU A 95 -7.74 -28.03 24.57
CA LEU A 95 -8.21 -29.40 24.37
C LEU A 95 -7.58 -30.40 25.35
N ILE A 96 -6.32 -30.19 25.76
CA ILE A 96 -5.58 -31.12 26.65
C ILE A 96 -5.95 -30.87 28.11
N GLU A 97 -6.09 -29.60 28.51
CA GLU A 97 -6.44 -29.20 29.88
C GLU A 97 -7.66 -28.28 29.86
N PRO A 98 -8.88 -28.82 29.68
CA PRO A 98 -10.10 -28.02 29.67
C PRO A 98 -10.41 -27.48 31.07
N ASP A 99 -10.96 -26.27 31.14
CA ASP A 99 -11.35 -25.65 32.40
C ASP A 99 -12.65 -26.22 32.94
N PHE A 100 -12.70 -26.44 34.26
CA PHE A 100 -13.89 -26.93 34.97
C PHE A 100 -14.43 -25.88 35.94
N ASP A 101 -15.72 -26.00 36.26
CA ASP A 101 -16.33 -25.30 37.40
C ASP A 101 -16.42 -26.22 38.63
N GLU A 102 -16.89 -25.69 39.75
CA GLU A 102 -17.01 -26.39 41.04
C GLU A 102 -17.89 -27.65 40.97
N ASP A 103 -18.80 -27.73 40.00
CA ASP A 103 -19.67 -28.89 39.78
C ASP A 103 -19.02 -30.02 38.97
N GLY A 104 -17.73 -29.87 38.62
CA GLY A 104 -16.96 -30.86 37.88
C GLY A 104 -17.33 -30.99 36.40
N LEU A 105 -18.15 -30.07 35.86
CA LEU A 105 -18.41 -29.95 34.43
C LEU A 105 -17.49 -28.90 33.81
N VAL A 106 -17.23 -29.04 32.52
CA VAL A 106 -16.47 -28.05 31.74
C VAL A 106 -17.15 -26.69 31.84
N SER A 107 -16.34 -25.63 31.95
CA SER A 107 -16.76 -24.24 32.07
C SER A 107 -16.79 -23.55 30.71
N PRO A 108 -17.98 -23.32 30.11
CA PRO A 108 -18.05 -22.68 28.79
C PRO A 108 -17.48 -21.25 28.80
N VAL A 109 -17.63 -20.51 29.90
CA VAL A 109 -17.10 -19.15 30.07
C VAL A 109 -15.58 -19.13 29.95
N LYS A 110 -14.88 -19.94 30.77
CA LYS A 110 -13.41 -20.00 30.78
C LYS A 110 -12.86 -20.51 29.44
N ILE A 111 -13.53 -21.48 28.83
CA ILE A 111 -13.16 -21.98 27.50
C ILE A 111 -13.29 -20.89 26.44
N ILE A 112 -14.38 -20.11 26.44
CA ILE A 112 -14.54 -18.96 25.52
C ILE A 112 -13.40 -17.95 25.70
N GLU A 113 -13.08 -17.59 26.95
CA GLU A 113 -12.01 -16.63 27.23
C GLU A 113 -10.65 -17.12 26.71
N ARG A 114 -10.29 -18.37 26.99
CA ARG A 114 -9.03 -18.95 26.49
C ARG A 114 -8.99 -19.07 24.98
N VAL A 115 -10.09 -19.51 24.36
CA VAL A 115 -10.18 -19.57 22.90
C VAL A 115 -10.02 -18.18 22.29
N ASN A 116 -10.69 -17.15 22.83
CA ASN A 116 -10.54 -15.76 22.38
C ASN A 116 -9.08 -15.27 22.51
N ASN A 117 -8.42 -15.57 23.62
CA ASN A 117 -7.02 -15.19 23.84
C ASN A 117 -6.08 -15.88 22.85
N LEU A 118 -6.27 -17.19 22.61
CA LEU A 118 -5.49 -17.94 21.64
C LEU A 118 -5.69 -17.42 20.22
N ILE A 119 -6.94 -17.20 19.83
CA ILE A 119 -7.29 -16.59 18.55
C ILE A 119 -6.60 -15.24 18.42
N ALA A 120 -6.71 -14.35 19.40
CA ALA A 120 -6.09 -13.02 19.33
C ALA A 120 -4.56 -13.13 19.16
N LYS A 121 -3.91 -14.03 19.90
CA LYS A 121 -2.46 -14.27 19.81
C LYS A 121 -2.05 -14.80 18.43
N GLU A 122 -2.70 -15.85 17.94
CA GLU A 122 -2.44 -16.44 16.62
C GLU A 122 -2.72 -15.44 15.49
N MET A 123 -3.82 -14.69 15.57
CA MET A 123 -4.16 -13.68 14.57
C MET A 123 -3.14 -12.54 14.52
N ASN A 124 -2.72 -12.03 15.67
CA ASN A 124 -1.69 -10.98 15.71
C ASN A 124 -0.37 -11.49 15.13
N TYR A 125 0.01 -12.74 15.40
CA TYR A 125 1.19 -13.36 14.80
C TYR A 125 1.09 -13.43 13.27
N HIS A 126 -0.01 -14.00 12.74
CA HIS A 126 -0.24 -14.09 11.30
C HIS A 126 -0.33 -12.73 10.61
N LEU A 127 -1.02 -11.76 11.22
CA LEU A 127 -1.12 -10.40 10.70
C LEU A 127 0.25 -9.73 10.64
N THR A 128 1.10 -9.94 11.65
CA THR A 128 2.47 -9.38 11.66
C THR A 128 3.27 -9.92 10.48
N ILE A 129 3.22 -11.23 10.23
CA ILE A 129 3.89 -11.85 9.08
C ILE A 129 3.34 -11.29 7.76
N LEU A 130 2.02 -11.26 7.60
CA LEU A 130 1.39 -10.76 6.38
C LEU A 130 1.73 -9.29 6.13
N ASN A 131 1.72 -8.46 7.18
CA ASN A 131 2.08 -7.04 7.07
C ASN A 131 3.54 -6.88 6.63
N TYR A 132 4.45 -7.66 7.21
CA TYR A 132 5.86 -7.68 6.82
C TYR A 132 6.05 -8.07 5.34
N GLU A 133 5.34 -9.10 4.87
CA GLU A 133 5.36 -9.50 3.46
C GLU A 133 4.81 -8.41 2.52
N ILE A 134 3.74 -7.72 2.94
CA ILE A 134 3.21 -6.58 2.19
C ILE A 134 4.20 -5.42 2.17
N GLU A 135 4.90 -5.16 3.26
CA GLU A 135 5.97 -4.15 3.31
C GLU A 135 7.10 -4.50 2.33
N LEU A 136 7.60 -5.73 2.34
CA LEU A 136 8.61 -6.20 1.40
C LEU A 136 8.15 -6.04 -0.06
N LEU A 137 6.88 -6.34 -0.36
CA LEU A 137 6.32 -6.10 -1.69
C LEU A 137 6.29 -4.62 -2.06
N ASN A 138 5.88 -3.75 -1.13
CA ASN A 138 5.86 -2.30 -1.35
C ASN A 138 7.25 -1.71 -1.55
N GLU A 139 8.27 -2.32 -0.93
CA GLU A 139 9.66 -1.94 -1.08
C GLU A 139 10.30 -2.39 -2.39
N ASN A 140 9.72 -3.38 -3.08
CA ASN A 140 10.36 -4.03 -4.21
C ASN A 140 9.56 -4.00 -5.52
N PHE A 141 8.25 -3.75 -5.47
CA PHE A 141 7.42 -3.72 -6.66
C PHE A 141 6.34 -2.65 -6.61
N GLU A 142 5.96 -2.14 -7.78
CA GLU A 142 4.69 -1.43 -7.93
C GLU A 142 3.53 -2.40 -7.71
N ASN A 143 2.72 -2.19 -6.69
CA ASN A 143 1.63 -3.08 -6.38
C ASN A 143 0.46 -2.38 -5.66
N TYR A 144 -0.74 -2.94 -5.80
CA TYR A 144 -1.98 -2.33 -5.28
C TYR A 144 -2.92 -3.37 -4.67
N ALA A 145 -3.61 -3.01 -3.60
CA ALA A 145 -4.71 -3.80 -3.04
C ALA A 145 -5.86 -3.96 -4.05
N ILE A 146 -6.52 -5.11 -4.02
CA ILE A 146 -7.69 -5.44 -4.83
C ILE A 146 -8.91 -5.51 -3.91
N ALA A 147 -9.99 -4.83 -4.27
CA ALA A 147 -11.25 -4.81 -3.52
C ALA A 147 -11.06 -4.45 -2.02
N ASP A 148 -10.19 -3.47 -1.77
CA ASP A 148 -9.84 -2.97 -0.43
C ASP A 148 -9.25 -4.03 0.53
N ASN A 149 -8.91 -5.22 0.04
CA ASN A 149 -8.18 -6.23 0.79
C ASN A 149 -6.66 -5.97 0.65
N PRO A 150 -5.96 -5.53 1.72
CA PRO A 150 -4.53 -5.21 1.66
C PRO A 150 -3.65 -6.43 1.40
N TYR A 151 -4.20 -7.64 1.56
CA TYR A 151 -3.54 -8.92 1.36
C TYR A 151 -3.89 -9.57 0.01
N PHE A 152 -4.76 -8.95 -0.79
CA PHE A 152 -4.96 -9.34 -2.18
C PHE A 152 -4.32 -8.29 -3.08
N ARG A 153 -3.17 -8.62 -3.69
CA ARG A 153 -2.35 -7.65 -4.39
C ARG A 153 -2.30 -7.85 -5.89
N LYS A 154 -2.28 -6.73 -6.62
CA LYS A 154 -1.97 -6.65 -8.03
C LYS A 154 -0.59 -6.05 -8.22
N ILE A 155 0.40 -6.86 -8.56
CA ILE A 155 1.79 -6.49 -8.76
C ILE A 155 2.04 -6.19 -10.24
N TYR A 156 2.81 -5.14 -10.51
CA TYR A 156 3.19 -4.69 -11.84
C TYR A 156 4.69 -4.84 -12.01
N ILE A 157 5.10 -5.43 -13.13
CA ILE A 157 6.51 -5.62 -13.48
C ILE A 157 6.72 -5.04 -14.88
N TYR A 158 7.43 -3.92 -14.94
CA TYR A 158 7.80 -3.21 -16.16
C TYR A 158 9.07 -3.75 -16.78
N TYR A 159 8.96 -4.08 -18.05
CA TYR A 159 10.08 -4.25 -18.96
C TYR A 159 10.04 -3.11 -19.99
N PRO A 160 11.15 -2.80 -20.69
CA PRO A 160 11.23 -1.73 -21.69
C PRO A 160 10.13 -1.79 -22.73
N ASN A 161 9.66 -3.00 -23.06
CA ASN A 161 8.72 -3.25 -24.14
C ASN A 161 7.35 -3.79 -23.69
N TYR A 162 7.16 -4.18 -22.43
CA TYR A 162 5.89 -4.74 -21.94
C TYR A 162 5.76 -4.64 -20.42
N VAL A 163 4.56 -4.84 -19.91
CA VAL A 163 4.27 -4.86 -18.47
C VAL A 163 3.56 -6.17 -18.14
N ILE A 164 3.99 -6.83 -17.08
CA ILE A 164 3.32 -8.00 -16.53
C ILE A 164 2.49 -7.55 -15.33
N LYS A 165 1.24 -8.01 -15.25
CA LYS A 165 0.35 -7.77 -14.11
C LYS A 165 0.06 -9.11 -13.43
N LEU A 166 0.50 -9.28 -12.21
CA LEU A 166 0.28 -10.47 -11.40
C LEU A 166 -0.76 -10.16 -10.31
N ARG A 167 -1.68 -11.09 -10.04
CA ARG A 167 -2.58 -11.00 -8.88
C ARG A 167 -2.19 -12.09 -7.90
N ILE A 168 -1.88 -11.73 -6.66
CA ILE A 168 -1.52 -12.67 -5.59
C ILE A 168 -2.42 -12.43 -4.40
N ASN A 169 -3.10 -13.48 -3.95
CA ASN A 169 -3.94 -13.45 -2.76
C ASN A 169 -3.21 -14.12 -1.60
N PHE A 170 -2.89 -13.36 -0.55
CA PHE A 170 -2.19 -13.83 0.64
C PHE A 170 -3.13 -14.34 1.75
N GLU A 171 -4.44 -14.45 1.51
CA GLU A 171 -5.41 -14.96 2.48
C GLU A 171 -5.10 -16.35 3.05
N ASN A 172 -4.31 -17.13 2.31
CA ASN A 172 -3.87 -18.46 2.71
C ASN A 172 -2.36 -18.52 3.00
N TYR A 173 -1.61 -17.43 2.89
CA TYR A 173 -0.18 -17.44 3.27
C TYR A 173 -0.07 -17.81 4.76
N PRO A 174 0.82 -18.74 5.16
CA PRO A 174 1.97 -19.27 4.41
C PRO A 174 1.73 -20.53 3.58
N GLU A 175 0.49 -20.94 3.29
CA GLU A 175 0.23 -22.02 2.35
C GLU A 175 0.75 -21.70 0.94
N ILE A 176 1.14 -22.74 0.20
CA ILE A 176 1.59 -22.61 -1.19
C ILE A 176 0.47 -21.96 -2.02
N PRO A 177 0.76 -20.84 -2.74
CA PRO A 177 -0.24 -20.18 -3.56
C PRO A 177 -0.70 -21.12 -4.69
N HIS A 178 -2.01 -21.35 -4.77
CA HIS A 178 -2.60 -22.19 -5.82
C HIS A 178 -2.88 -21.35 -7.07
N PHE A 179 -2.19 -21.64 -8.16
CA PHE A 179 -2.48 -21.04 -9.47
C PHE A 179 -3.48 -21.91 -10.24
N PRO A 180 -4.66 -21.40 -10.62
CA PRO A 180 -5.67 -22.20 -11.30
C PRO A 180 -5.13 -22.78 -12.62
N GLU A 181 -5.26 -24.11 -12.78
CA GLU A 181 -4.72 -24.90 -13.90
C GLU A 181 -5.13 -24.42 -15.31
N LYS A 182 -6.21 -23.64 -15.41
CA LYS A 182 -6.86 -23.30 -16.69
C LYS A 182 -6.50 -21.96 -17.31
N LYS A 183 -5.64 -21.13 -16.72
CA LYS A 183 -5.37 -19.80 -17.28
C LYS A 183 -3.90 -19.64 -17.68
N GLN A 184 -3.65 -19.91 -18.96
CA GLN A 184 -2.44 -19.49 -19.65
C GLN A 184 -2.18 -18.01 -19.34
N LEU A 185 -0.99 -17.66 -18.85
CA LEU A 185 -0.46 -16.31 -19.02
C LEU A 185 -0.30 -16.09 -20.54
N ILE A 186 -1.35 -15.57 -21.19
CA ILE A 186 -1.33 -15.30 -22.63
C ILE A 186 -0.53 -14.01 -22.84
N ILE A 187 0.80 -14.08 -22.98
CA ILE A 187 1.53 -12.91 -23.49
C ILE A 187 1.18 -12.75 -24.98
N LYS A 188 0.24 -11.85 -25.28
CA LYS A 188 0.07 -11.34 -26.64
C LYS A 188 1.27 -10.46 -26.96
N ARG A 189 2.22 -11.04 -27.69
CA ARG A 189 3.30 -10.37 -28.42
C ARG A 189 2.82 -9.03 -28.99
N PHE A 190 3.57 -7.94 -28.79
CA PHE A 190 3.41 -6.74 -29.60
C PHE A 190 3.76 -7.06 -31.06
N ARG A 191 2.78 -7.51 -31.84
CA ARG A 191 2.86 -7.59 -33.30
C ARG A 191 2.10 -6.43 -33.92
N GLU A 192 2.72 -5.26 -33.99
CA GLU A 192 2.48 -4.26 -35.04
C GLU A 192 3.79 -3.48 -35.26
N PRO A 193 4.51 -3.77 -36.36
CA PRO A 193 4.09 -3.33 -37.70
C PRO A 193 4.03 -4.46 -38.75
N LEU A 194 3.83 -5.72 -38.32
CA LEU A 194 3.71 -6.85 -39.24
C LEU A 194 2.27 -7.10 -39.69
N ARG A 195 1.25 -6.76 -38.89
CA ARG A 195 -0.16 -7.03 -39.23
C ARG A 195 -0.71 -5.99 -40.22
N GLU A 196 -0.40 -4.71 -40.09
CA GLU A 196 -0.79 -3.73 -41.12
C GLU A 196 -0.03 -3.95 -42.43
N LYS A 197 1.26 -4.29 -42.42
CA LYS A 197 2.00 -4.64 -43.66
C LYS A 197 1.54 -5.93 -44.34
N ILE A 198 1.01 -6.90 -43.59
CA ILE A 198 0.44 -8.13 -44.14
C ILE A 198 -0.98 -7.87 -44.66
N LYS A 199 -1.77 -7.02 -43.99
CA LYS A 199 -3.08 -6.59 -44.50
C LYS A 199 -2.95 -5.83 -45.82
N ASP A 200 -2.02 -4.88 -45.90
CA ASP A 200 -1.80 -4.11 -47.13
C ASP A 200 -1.35 -5.02 -48.28
N LYS A 201 -0.46 -5.99 -48.01
CA LYS A 201 -0.03 -6.99 -49.02
C LYS A 201 -1.07 -8.06 -49.37
N ILE A 202 -2.03 -8.37 -48.51
CA ILE A 202 -3.11 -9.33 -48.82
C ILE A 202 -4.22 -8.65 -49.62
N VAL A 203 -4.52 -7.38 -49.32
CA VAL A 203 -5.44 -6.55 -50.11
C VAL A 203 -4.88 -6.29 -51.51
N GLU A 204 -3.58 -6.00 -51.61
CA GLU A 204 -2.87 -5.78 -52.87
C GLU A 204 -2.73 -7.05 -53.73
N ARG A 205 -2.80 -8.25 -53.12
CA ARG A 205 -2.58 -9.54 -53.81
C ARG A 205 -3.84 -10.36 -54.08
N TYR A 206 -4.92 -10.16 -53.32
CA TYR A 206 -6.12 -11.02 -53.40
C TYR A 206 -7.46 -10.27 -53.47
N GLY A 207 -7.48 -8.94 -53.46
CA GLY A 207 -8.67 -8.15 -53.85
C GLY A 207 -9.94 -8.36 -53.01
N LEU A 208 -9.88 -8.94 -51.80
CA LEU A 208 -11.07 -9.20 -50.98
C LEU A 208 -11.20 -8.19 -49.84
N THR A 209 -12.36 -7.51 -49.81
CA THR A 209 -12.84 -6.69 -48.70
C THR A 209 -13.66 -7.57 -47.75
N ILE A 210 -13.35 -7.52 -46.45
CA ILE A 210 -14.26 -8.05 -45.43
C ILE A 210 -14.91 -6.84 -44.75
N SER A 211 -16.07 -6.47 -45.27
CA SER A 211 -17.04 -5.60 -44.61
C SER A 211 -17.90 -6.41 -43.64
N GLU A 212 -17.99 -5.89 -42.41
CA GLU A 212 -19.16 -5.84 -41.51
C GLU A 212 -19.96 -7.12 -41.18
N ARG A 213 -20.08 -7.41 -39.87
CA ARG A 213 -21.38 -7.40 -39.14
C ARG A 213 -21.25 -7.69 -37.63
N VAL A 214 -21.92 -6.83 -36.83
CA VAL A 214 -22.59 -7.02 -35.51
C VAL A 214 -21.71 -7.50 -34.33
N GLY A 215 -21.76 -6.99 -33.10
CA GLY A 215 -22.66 -6.09 -32.37
C GLY A 215 -22.52 -6.42 -30.86
N GLU A 216 -22.91 -5.47 -30.00
CA GLU A 216 -23.24 -5.64 -28.58
C GLU A 216 -22.13 -5.66 -27.50
N GLU A 217 -22.37 -4.82 -26.49
CA GLU A 217 -21.77 -4.81 -25.16
C GLU A 217 -22.13 -6.09 -24.41
N ILE A 218 -21.19 -6.64 -23.64
CA ILE A 218 -21.49 -7.47 -22.46
C ILE A 218 -20.50 -7.06 -21.36
N GLU A 219 -21.01 -6.34 -20.36
CA GLU A 219 -20.50 -6.41 -18.99
C GLU A 219 -21.10 -7.63 -18.27
N ILE A 220 -20.50 -7.96 -17.12
CA ILE A 220 -20.90 -8.88 -16.02
C ILE A 220 -20.76 -10.41 -16.26
N TYR A 221 -20.29 -11.31 -15.36
CA TYR A 221 -20.10 -11.36 -13.90
C TYR A 221 -18.96 -12.35 -13.46
N ASP A 222 -18.56 -12.18 -12.19
CA ASP A 222 -18.22 -13.18 -11.15
C ASP A 222 -16.82 -13.75 -10.91
N VAL A 223 -16.58 -13.89 -9.60
CA VAL A 223 -15.36 -14.08 -8.83
C VAL A 223 -14.73 -15.47 -9.05
N LYS A 224 -13.50 -15.50 -9.58
CA LYS A 224 -12.40 -16.45 -9.24
C LYS A 224 -11.19 -16.21 -10.14
N ASP A 225 -10.12 -15.70 -9.53
CA ASP A 225 -8.72 -15.71 -10.00
C ASP A 225 -8.53 -15.60 -11.52
N GLU A 226 -8.39 -14.37 -12.01
CA GLU A 226 -8.13 -14.09 -13.43
C GLU A 226 -6.90 -13.18 -13.59
N ILE A 227 -5.97 -13.58 -14.45
CA ILE A 227 -4.90 -12.73 -14.99
C ILE A 227 -5.48 -11.94 -16.17
N PHE A 228 -5.63 -10.63 -16.04
CA PHE A 228 -6.11 -9.77 -17.13
C PHE A 228 -4.97 -9.03 -17.83
N ILE A 229 -4.98 -9.09 -19.16
CA ILE A 229 -4.14 -8.29 -20.04
C ILE A 229 -4.98 -7.09 -20.50
N GLU A 230 -4.69 -5.91 -19.97
CA GLU A 230 -5.13 -4.66 -20.59
C GLU A 230 -4.01 -4.07 -21.44
N LYS A 231 -4.36 -3.53 -22.62
CA LYS A 231 -3.43 -2.81 -23.48
C LYS A 231 -2.74 -1.69 -22.69
N PRO A 232 -1.39 -1.59 -22.69
CA PRO A 232 -0.74 -0.34 -22.35
C PRO A 232 -1.13 0.74 -23.38
N PRO A 233 -1.05 2.04 -23.03
CA PRO A 233 -1.39 3.12 -23.95
C PRO A 233 -0.60 2.97 -25.25
N GLU A 234 -1.30 3.06 -26.39
CA GLU A 234 -0.91 2.80 -27.80
C GLU A 234 0.30 3.62 -28.33
N SER A 235 1.02 4.25 -27.42
CA SER A 235 2.04 5.27 -27.57
C SER A 235 3.45 4.77 -27.17
N LEU A 236 3.67 3.45 -27.06
CA LEU A 236 5.01 2.87 -26.81
C LEU A 236 5.66 2.32 -28.09
N ILE A 237 5.06 2.63 -29.25
CA ILE A 237 5.52 2.13 -30.55
C ILE A 237 5.65 3.30 -31.52
N LYS A 238 6.87 3.84 -31.62
CA LYS A 238 7.56 4.23 -32.86
C LYS A 238 8.59 5.33 -32.58
N LYS A 239 9.86 4.96 -32.48
CA LYS A 239 10.97 5.52 -33.28
C LYS A 239 12.27 4.78 -32.95
N PHE A 240 12.62 3.79 -33.76
CA PHE A 240 14.03 3.48 -33.97
C PHE A 240 14.22 2.87 -35.37
N ASN A 241 15.08 3.56 -36.14
CA ASN A 241 15.88 3.09 -37.28
C ASN A 241 15.38 3.16 -38.73
N LEU A 242 15.90 4.17 -39.45
CA LEU A 242 16.15 4.11 -40.91
C LEU A 242 17.64 4.30 -41.30
N ARG A 243 18.58 4.45 -40.37
CA ARG A 243 20.03 4.51 -40.70
C ARG A 243 20.86 3.31 -40.25
N ILE A 244 20.30 2.44 -39.40
CA ILE A 244 21.00 1.28 -38.84
C ILE A 244 20.80 -0.01 -39.68
N LYS A 245 19.71 -0.12 -40.45
CA LYS A 245 19.40 -1.34 -41.22
C LYS A 245 20.45 -1.69 -42.28
N ASN A 246 21.01 -0.69 -42.98
CA ASN A 246 21.96 -0.94 -44.08
C ASN A 246 23.41 -1.19 -43.59
N LYS A 247 23.76 -0.78 -42.36
CA LYS A 247 25.06 -1.09 -41.73
C LYS A 247 25.02 -2.44 -41.01
N ILE A 248 23.88 -2.78 -40.40
CA ILE A 248 23.64 -4.08 -39.75
C ILE A 248 23.47 -5.20 -40.77
N GLU A 249 22.83 -5.01 -41.92
CA GLU A 249 22.74 -6.06 -42.96
C GLU A 249 24.09 -6.41 -43.61
N ARG A 250 25.08 -5.50 -43.57
CA ARG A 250 26.47 -5.78 -44.00
C ARG A 250 27.30 -6.48 -42.92
N LEU A 251 27.01 -6.23 -41.63
CA LEU A 251 27.71 -6.87 -40.50
C LEU A 251 27.10 -8.23 -40.11
N LEU A 252 25.79 -8.43 -40.29
CA LEU A 252 25.08 -9.69 -40.02
C LEU A 252 25.33 -10.81 -41.04
N LYS A 253 25.98 -10.51 -42.18
CA LYS A 253 26.48 -11.57 -43.08
C LYS A 253 27.77 -12.22 -42.57
N LYS A 254 28.35 -11.78 -41.45
CA LYS A 254 29.65 -12.27 -40.98
C LYS A 254 29.73 -12.81 -39.56
N ASN A 255 28.71 -12.78 -38.70
CA ASN A 255 28.76 -13.48 -37.41
C ASN A 255 27.37 -13.89 -36.92
N THR A 256 27.16 -15.19 -36.83
CA THR A 256 26.04 -15.87 -36.18
C THR A 256 26.33 -16.07 -34.70
N THR A 257 25.50 -15.50 -33.80
CA THR A 257 25.08 -16.00 -32.47
C THR A 257 24.57 -14.84 -31.59
N ASN A 258 23.25 -14.60 -31.56
CA ASN A 258 22.50 -14.06 -30.39
C ASN A 258 21.04 -13.69 -30.76
N LYS A 259 20.25 -14.65 -31.25
CA LYS A 259 18.79 -14.46 -31.45
C LYS A 259 17.92 -15.52 -30.79
N ASP A 260 18.54 -16.54 -30.18
CA ASP A 260 17.83 -17.62 -29.50
C ASP A 260 17.56 -17.32 -28.01
N SER A 261 18.25 -16.35 -27.40
CA SER A 261 18.02 -15.96 -25.99
C SER A 261 16.66 -15.27 -25.78
N GLU A 262 16.32 -14.23 -26.55
CA GLU A 262 15.01 -13.53 -26.45
C GLU A 262 13.82 -14.46 -26.77
N ARG A 263 14.02 -15.44 -27.66
CA ARG A 263 12.99 -16.40 -28.09
C ARG A 263 12.72 -17.45 -27.02
N THR A 264 13.74 -17.80 -26.23
CA THR A 264 13.65 -18.73 -25.09
C THR A 264 13.06 -18.03 -23.87
N TYR A 265 13.41 -16.76 -23.63
CA TYR A 265 12.92 -15.94 -22.51
C TYR A 265 11.41 -15.67 -22.57
N LEU A 266 10.88 -15.32 -23.74
CA LEU A 266 9.43 -15.07 -23.94
C LEU A 266 8.59 -16.35 -24.07
N ASN A 267 9.18 -17.49 -24.42
CA ASN A 267 8.50 -18.79 -24.37
C ASN A 267 8.50 -19.40 -22.96
N ASN A 268 9.28 -18.83 -22.05
CA ASN A 268 9.48 -19.33 -20.69
C ASN A 268 8.46 -18.83 -19.66
N ILE A 269 7.43 -18.11 -20.11
CA ILE A 269 6.28 -17.70 -19.31
C ILE A 269 5.69 -18.94 -18.64
N ILE A 270 5.72 -18.93 -17.32
CA ILE A 270 5.56 -20.11 -16.50
C ILE A 270 4.17 -20.73 -16.71
N ARG A 271 4.12 -21.93 -17.32
CA ARG A 271 2.94 -22.81 -17.26
C ARG A 271 2.80 -23.32 -15.82
N THR A 272 1.61 -23.71 -15.37
CA THR A 272 1.40 -24.31 -14.04
C THR A 272 2.40 -25.45 -13.75
N THR A 273 2.73 -26.25 -14.75
CA THR A 273 3.76 -27.30 -14.66
C THR A 273 5.18 -26.78 -14.46
N LYS A 274 5.52 -25.59 -14.97
CA LYS A 274 6.82 -24.95 -14.72
C LYS A 274 6.84 -24.22 -13.37
N PHE A 275 5.70 -23.70 -12.91
CA PHE A 275 5.56 -23.04 -11.60
C PHE A 275 5.75 -24.05 -10.47
N ASN A 276 5.02 -25.16 -10.53
CA ASN A 276 5.17 -26.28 -9.59
C ASN A 276 6.56 -26.91 -9.63
N ASN A 277 7.36 -26.62 -10.67
CA ASN A 277 8.71 -27.11 -10.81
C ASN A 277 9.79 -26.10 -10.38
N LEU A 278 9.42 -24.86 -9.99
CA LEU A 278 10.37 -23.91 -9.40
C LEU A 278 10.91 -24.49 -8.10
N GLU A 279 12.22 -24.37 -7.89
CA GLU A 279 12.90 -24.91 -6.71
C GLU A 279 12.31 -24.36 -5.40
N ILE A 280 11.97 -23.07 -5.38
CA ILE A 280 11.32 -22.42 -4.24
C ILE A 280 9.92 -23.00 -3.93
N ILE A 281 9.21 -23.48 -4.94
CA ILE A 281 7.90 -24.12 -4.76
C ILE A 281 8.07 -25.58 -4.33
N LYS A 282 9.11 -26.27 -4.83
CA LYS A 282 9.44 -27.64 -4.40
C LYS A 282 9.88 -27.72 -2.94
N ASN A 283 10.57 -26.68 -2.46
CA ASN A 283 11.14 -26.62 -1.12
C ASN A 283 10.26 -25.85 -0.12
N TRP A 284 8.99 -25.59 -0.46
CA TRP A 284 8.10 -24.81 0.39
C TRP A 284 7.82 -25.50 1.73
N SER A 285 8.03 -24.78 2.83
CA SER A 285 7.72 -25.23 4.19
C SER A 285 6.69 -24.32 4.84
N LEU A 286 5.77 -24.87 5.63
CA LEU A 286 4.84 -24.07 6.44
C LEU A 286 5.53 -23.45 7.66
N GLU A 287 6.59 -24.09 8.16
CA GLU A 287 7.37 -23.61 9.31
C GLU A 287 8.34 -22.49 8.91
N ASN A 288 8.83 -22.54 7.66
CA ASN A 288 9.72 -21.53 7.10
C ASN A 288 9.36 -21.29 5.62
N PRO A 289 8.23 -20.61 5.35
CA PRO A 289 7.80 -20.31 4.00
C PRO A 289 8.76 -19.33 3.32
N PRO A 290 9.01 -19.46 2.02
CA PRO A 290 9.76 -18.45 1.29
C PRO A 290 9.04 -17.10 1.36
N HIS A 291 9.83 -16.03 1.34
CA HIS A 291 9.27 -14.68 1.24
C HIS A 291 8.59 -14.50 -0.11
N ILE A 292 7.51 -13.73 -0.13
CA ILE A 292 6.74 -13.53 -1.35
C ILE A 292 7.56 -12.82 -2.43
N ILE A 293 8.51 -11.96 -2.04
CA ILE A 293 9.46 -11.37 -2.99
C ILE A 293 10.23 -12.45 -3.73
N GLU A 294 10.75 -13.46 -3.05
CA GLU A 294 11.50 -14.55 -3.68
C GLU A 294 10.60 -15.36 -4.62
N VAL A 295 9.33 -15.52 -4.27
CA VAL A 295 8.32 -16.15 -5.14
C VAL A 295 8.09 -15.30 -6.40
N VAL A 296 7.95 -13.98 -6.26
CA VAL A 296 7.77 -13.08 -7.40
C VAL A 296 9.02 -13.04 -8.28
N GLU A 297 10.21 -12.94 -7.68
CA GLU A 297 11.49 -12.91 -8.39
C GLU A 297 11.77 -14.21 -9.13
N SER A 298 11.53 -15.35 -8.49
CA SER A 298 11.70 -16.67 -9.11
C SER A 298 10.73 -16.91 -10.27
N ILE A 299 9.53 -16.31 -10.23
CA ILE A 299 8.59 -16.35 -11.35
C ILE A 299 9.13 -15.59 -12.57
N PHE A 300 9.88 -14.50 -12.34
CA PHE A 300 10.18 -13.54 -13.40
C PHE A 300 11.65 -13.43 -13.82
N TYR A 301 12.57 -14.17 -13.19
CA TYR A 301 14.02 -14.16 -13.45
C TYR A 301 14.49 -12.76 -13.84
N ILE A 302 14.49 -11.84 -12.87
CA ILE A 302 14.71 -10.42 -13.07
C ILE A 302 16.22 -10.17 -13.28
N GLU A 303 16.76 -10.57 -14.44
CA GLU A 303 18.10 -10.12 -14.82
C GLU A 303 18.03 -8.67 -15.37
N GLU A 304 18.64 -7.76 -14.61
CA GLU A 304 19.24 -6.48 -15.04
C GLU A 304 18.34 -5.32 -15.50
N GLN A 305 17.03 -5.32 -15.24
CA GLN A 305 16.18 -4.14 -15.54
C GLN A 305 15.38 -3.71 -14.32
N SER A 306 16.06 -2.99 -13.42
CA SER A 306 15.45 -2.31 -12.28
C SER A 306 14.34 -1.37 -12.75
N GLN A 307 13.24 -1.31 -11.98
CA GLN A 307 12.08 -0.45 -12.26
C GLN A 307 12.12 0.82 -11.40
N ASP A 308 13.29 1.11 -10.88
CA ASP A 308 13.41 1.92 -9.69
C ASP A 308 14.18 3.19 -9.99
N LEU A 309 13.85 4.23 -9.25
CA LEU A 309 14.72 5.37 -9.03
C LEU A 309 15.51 5.09 -7.75
N ILE A 310 16.83 4.98 -7.86
CA ILE A 310 17.72 4.68 -6.75
C ILE A 310 18.69 5.84 -6.57
N PHE A 311 18.82 6.29 -5.33
CA PHE A 311 19.84 7.21 -4.87
C PHE A 311 20.70 6.47 -3.85
N ASN A 312 22.01 6.49 -4.04
CA ASN A 312 22.98 5.91 -3.11
C ASN A 312 23.98 6.98 -2.68
N ASN A 313 23.87 7.42 -1.42
CA ASN A 313 24.74 8.40 -0.76
C ASN A 313 24.89 9.70 -1.54
N VAL A 314 23.81 10.15 -2.18
CA VAL A 314 23.85 11.32 -3.06
C VAL A 314 24.01 12.58 -2.23
N THR A 315 25.04 13.36 -2.53
CA THR A 315 25.33 14.60 -1.82
C THR A 315 25.41 15.76 -2.80
N ILE A 316 24.57 16.78 -2.58
CA ILE A 316 24.62 18.05 -3.29
C ILE A 316 25.37 19.04 -2.40
N PRO A 317 26.54 19.54 -2.83
CA PRO A 317 27.42 20.34 -1.98
C PRO A 317 26.68 21.50 -1.30
N ASN A 318 26.93 21.64 0.00
CA ASN A 318 26.35 22.68 0.87
C ASN A 318 24.82 22.65 1.02
N GLN A 319 24.11 21.68 0.44
CA GLN A 319 22.64 21.68 0.37
C GLN A 319 22.02 20.40 0.93
N ILE A 320 22.44 19.22 0.45
CA ILE A 320 21.85 17.93 0.81
C ILE A 320 22.98 16.92 1.03
N ASN A 321 23.02 16.27 2.18
CA ASN A 321 24.05 15.27 2.48
C ASN A 321 23.45 13.86 2.56
N ASN A 322 24.12 12.90 1.92
CA ASN A 322 23.88 11.46 2.08
C ASN A 322 22.43 11.01 1.80
N LEU A 323 21.81 11.52 0.73
CA LEU A 323 20.49 11.13 0.28
C LEU A 323 20.53 9.70 -0.30
N THR A 324 19.85 8.77 0.37
CA THR A 324 19.77 7.36 -0.04
C THR A 324 18.34 6.87 -0.01
N PHE A 325 17.78 6.49 -1.16
CA PHE A 325 16.45 5.90 -1.23
C PHE A 325 16.24 5.09 -2.51
N LYS A 326 15.21 4.23 -2.49
CA LYS A 326 14.70 3.48 -3.64
C LYS A 326 13.21 3.78 -3.81
N MET A 327 12.77 4.02 -5.03
CA MET A 327 11.37 4.27 -5.37
C MET A 327 10.95 3.51 -6.61
N HIS A 328 9.72 3.01 -6.58
CA HIS A 328 9.08 2.31 -7.69
C HIS A 328 8.09 3.21 -8.41
N ARG A 329 7.72 2.83 -9.64
CA ARG A 329 6.59 3.43 -10.34
C ARG A 329 5.31 3.34 -9.52
N GLY A 330 4.44 4.33 -9.69
CA GLY A 330 3.21 4.43 -8.92
C GLY A 330 3.41 4.97 -7.50
N GLN A 331 4.65 5.29 -7.10
CA GLN A 331 4.96 5.93 -5.82
C GLN A 331 5.21 7.43 -5.97
N SER A 332 4.99 8.14 -4.88
CA SER A 332 5.29 9.54 -4.66
C SER A 332 6.22 9.73 -3.48
N ILE A 333 7.12 10.69 -3.60
CA ILE A 333 7.95 11.14 -2.49
C ILE A 333 7.82 12.65 -2.34
N GLY A 334 7.55 13.10 -1.12
CA GLY A 334 7.50 14.51 -0.78
C GLY A 334 8.84 14.96 -0.22
N ILE A 335 9.32 16.12 -0.63
CA ILE A 335 10.52 16.76 -0.07
C ILE A 335 10.05 17.92 0.80
N TYR A 336 10.44 17.89 2.07
CA TYR A 336 10.15 18.92 3.04
C TYR A 336 11.46 19.43 3.65
N PHE A 337 11.68 20.74 3.55
CA PHE A 337 12.74 21.43 4.28
C PHE A 337 12.15 21.99 5.55
N GLU A 338 12.82 21.81 6.68
CA GLU A 338 12.40 22.46 7.92
C GLU A 338 12.57 23.97 7.77
N PHE A 339 11.45 24.70 7.81
CA PHE A 339 11.41 26.12 7.49
C PHE A 339 11.97 26.96 8.63
N GLU A 340 13.09 27.64 8.39
CA GLU A 340 13.23 29.02 8.84
C GLU A 340 12.66 29.89 7.71
N GLU A 341 11.66 30.73 7.97
CA GLU A 341 10.94 31.53 6.96
C GLU A 341 11.85 32.38 6.05
N GLN A 342 13.11 32.58 6.44
CA GLN A 342 14.09 33.39 5.73
C GLN A 342 14.86 32.65 4.60
N ASN A 343 14.74 31.32 4.47
CA ASN A 343 15.62 30.52 3.58
C ASN A 343 14.92 29.81 2.40
N TYR A 344 13.70 30.21 2.04
CA TYR A 344 12.94 29.54 0.96
C TYR A 344 13.70 29.47 -0.38
N LEU A 345 14.38 30.55 -0.78
CA LEU A 345 15.15 30.60 -2.03
C LEU A 345 16.29 29.57 -2.05
N GLU A 346 16.95 29.35 -0.92
CA GLU A 346 18.01 28.34 -0.81
C GLU A 346 17.44 26.92 -0.93
N HIS A 347 16.29 26.67 -0.33
CA HIS A 347 15.58 25.38 -0.44
C HIS A 347 15.16 25.10 -1.88
N GLU A 348 14.58 26.09 -2.55
CA GLU A 348 14.20 25.97 -3.95
C GLU A 348 15.42 25.71 -4.85
N GLN A 349 16.55 26.39 -4.59
CA GLN A 349 17.79 26.13 -5.31
C GLN A 349 18.31 24.71 -5.08
N ALA A 350 18.26 24.19 -3.85
CA ALA A 350 18.67 22.82 -3.53
C ALA A 350 17.80 21.78 -4.26
N VAL A 351 16.48 21.97 -4.27
CA VAL A 351 15.53 21.11 -4.99
C VAL A 351 15.77 21.18 -6.50
N ASN A 352 16.01 22.36 -7.05
CA ASN A 352 16.29 22.52 -8.48
C ASN A 352 17.60 21.82 -8.88
N ASN A 353 18.65 21.90 -8.05
CA ASN A 353 19.89 21.17 -8.28
C ASN A 353 19.68 19.65 -8.22
N LEU A 354 18.86 19.18 -7.27
CA LEU A 354 18.47 17.78 -7.19
C LEU A 354 17.72 17.32 -8.45
N PHE A 355 16.71 18.07 -8.90
CA PHE A 355 15.96 17.75 -10.11
C PHE A 355 16.86 17.72 -11.34
N ARG A 356 17.78 18.69 -11.47
CA ARG A 356 18.77 18.72 -12.55
C ARG A 356 19.77 17.56 -12.48
N ALA A 357 20.08 17.05 -11.28
CA ALA A 357 20.92 15.86 -11.12
C ALA A 357 20.18 14.60 -11.62
N ILE A 358 18.89 14.47 -11.31
CA ILE A 358 18.04 13.37 -11.84
C ILE A 358 17.93 13.48 -13.36
N GLU A 359 17.84 14.70 -13.91
CA GLU A 359 17.87 14.96 -15.36
C GLU A 359 19.26 14.75 -15.98
N GLY A 360 20.29 14.37 -15.22
CA GLY A 360 21.66 14.23 -15.73
C GLY A 360 22.24 15.53 -16.32
N ILE A 361 21.71 16.69 -15.90
CA ILE A 361 22.17 18.02 -16.30
C ILE A 361 23.17 18.55 -15.28
N GLU A 362 22.88 18.40 -13.99
CA GLU A 362 23.78 18.77 -12.91
C GLU A 362 24.81 17.66 -12.70
N THR A 363 26.08 18.02 -12.62
CA THR A 363 27.18 17.08 -12.38
C THR A 363 27.90 17.34 -11.06
N ASN A 364 27.58 18.46 -10.40
CA ASN A 364 28.15 18.81 -9.10
C ASN A 364 27.38 18.13 -7.96
N TYR A 365 27.50 16.82 -7.89
CA TYR A 365 27.05 15.99 -6.77
C TYR A 365 27.99 14.78 -6.63
N SER A 366 28.00 14.13 -5.47
CA SER A 366 28.67 12.83 -5.27
C SER A 366 27.65 11.74 -4.99
N GLY A 367 28.06 10.46 -5.02
CA GLY A 367 27.18 9.30 -4.92
C GLY A 367 26.61 8.87 -6.27
N ASP A 368 25.67 7.92 -6.25
CA ASP A 368 25.12 7.32 -7.46
C ASP A 368 23.61 7.54 -7.57
N ILE A 369 23.17 7.92 -8.78
CA ILE A 369 21.75 8.00 -9.16
C ILE A 369 21.52 6.95 -10.26
N SER A 370 20.66 5.97 -9.98
CA SER A 370 20.22 4.98 -10.96
C SER A 370 18.77 5.23 -11.32
N ILE A 371 18.49 5.32 -12.63
CA ILE A 371 17.13 5.49 -13.15
C ILE A 371 16.82 4.28 -14.02
N PHE A 372 15.93 3.41 -13.54
CA PHE A 372 15.52 2.19 -14.25
C PHE A 372 16.73 1.32 -14.67
N GLY A 373 17.71 1.17 -13.77
CA GLY A 373 18.94 0.42 -13.99
C GLY A 373 20.04 1.18 -14.75
N ILE A 374 19.84 2.46 -15.09
CA ILE A 374 20.82 3.28 -15.81
C ILE A 374 21.53 4.21 -14.82
N LEU A 375 22.85 4.04 -14.69
CA LEU A 375 23.71 4.83 -13.79
C LEU A 375 24.40 6.02 -14.50
N ASN A 376 24.53 5.98 -15.83
CA ASN A 376 25.39 6.92 -16.55
C ASN A 376 24.63 8.20 -16.94
N ASN A 377 25.06 9.36 -16.42
CA ASN A 377 24.50 10.70 -16.72
C ASN A 377 24.36 10.99 -18.22
N ALA A 378 25.28 10.54 -19.07
CA ALA A 378 25.20 10.73 -20.52
C ALA A 378 24.14 9.81 -21.18
N GLU A 379 23.90 8.63 -20.62
CA GLU A 379 22.84 7.72 -21.07
C GLU A 379 21.47 8.12 -20.54
N ILE A 380 21.41 8.63 -19.30
CA ILE A 380 20.24 9.31 -18.73
C ILE A 380 19.87 10.44 -19.70
N LYS A 381 20.79 11.39 -19.97
CA LYS A 381 20.57 12.52 -20.89
C LYS A 381 19.98 12.15 -22.26
N ASN A 382 20.42 11.03 -22.84
CA ASN A 382 19.97 10.56 -24.16
C ASN A 382 18.68 9.70 -24.11
N LYS A 383 18.27 9.21 -22.93
CA LYS A 383 17.00 8.49 -22.69
C LYS A 383 15.92 9.37 -22.03
N ILE A 384 16.20 10.65 -21.74
CA ILE A 384 15.26 11.67 -21.23
C ILE A 384 14.23 12.08 -22.29
N GLU A 385 13.34 11.16 -22.65
CA GLU A 385 11.97 11.54 -23.03
C GLU A 385 11.01 11.34 -21.84
N GLY A 386 11.49 10.70 -20.76
CA GLY A 386 10.71 10.21 -19.62
C GLY A 386 10.64 11.11 -18.38
N MET A 387 11.20 12.33 -18.41
CA MET A 387 11.18 13.24 -17.25
C MET A 387 10.50 14.58 -17.58
N PHE A 388 9.84 15.18 -16.58
CA PHE A 388 9.25 16.51 -16.70
C PHE A 388 9.32 17.21 -15.35
N ASN A 389 10.18 18.22 -15.26
CA ASN A 389 10.09 19.25 -14.24
C ASN A 389 8.92 20.16 -14.58
N VAL A 390 7.93 20.21 -13.69
CA VAL A 390 6.74 21.03 -13.89
C VAL A 390 7.10 22.50 -13.69
N SER A 391 7.43 23.18 -14.79
CA SER A 391 7.45 24.65 -14.81
C SER A 391 6.01 25.18 -14.90
N LYS A 392 5.70 26.18 -14.07
CA LYS A 392 4.44 26.93 -14.19
C LYS A 392 4.36 27.77 -15.45
N ASP A 393 5.51 28.02 -16.07
CA ASP A 393 5.62 28.74 -17.34
C ASP A 393 5.06 27.88 -18.46
N ILE A 394 3.76 28.10 -18.70
CA ILE A 394 3.06 27.68 -19.89
C ILE A 394 3.56 28.56 -21.04
N ASP A 395 3.95 27.95 -22.17
CA ASP A 395 4.27 28.69 -23.40
C ASP A 395 3.23 29.81 -23.61
N PRO A 396 3.63 31.09 -23.67
CA PRO A 396 2.70 32.22 -23.75
C PRO A 396 1.69 32.08 -24.89
N LYS A 397 2.05 31.38 -25.98
CA LYS A 397 1.15 31.13 -27.10
C LYS A 397 -0.06 30.27 -26.73
N MET A 398 0.03 29.52 -25.64
CA MET A 398 -1.03 28.63 -25.17
C MET A 398 -2.04 29.33 -24.28
N GLU A 399 -1.72 30.51 -23.72
CA GLU A 399 -2.58 31.25 -22.78
C GLU A 399 -3.97 31.53 -23.41
N ASP A 400 -4.01 31.90 -24.70
CA ASP A 400 -5.26 32.17 -25.43
C ASP A 400 -5.90 30.92 -26.08
N MET A 401 -5.30 29.74 -25.91
CA MET A 401 -5.84 28.51 -26.49
C MET A 401 -6.83 27.85 -25.54
N ALA A 402 -7.83 27.16 -26.11
CA ALA A 402 -8.65 26.23 -25.34
C ALA A 402 -7.77 25.08 -24.80
N ILE A 403 -8.01 24.63 -23.56
CA ILE A 403 -7.23 23.59 -22.86
C ILE A 403 -6.98 22.35 -23.74
N LYS A 404 -8.02 21.84 -24.41
CA LYS A 404 -7.91 20.66 -25.31
C LYS A 404 -6.94 20.85 -26.47
N LYS A 405 -6.77 22.09 -26.95
CA LYS A 405 -5.87 22.45 -28.04
C LYS A 405 -4.47 22.70 -27.47
N ALA A 406 -4.42 23.50 -26.40
CA ALA A 406 -3.21 23.86 -25.69
C ALA A 406 -2.44 22.63 -25.22
N ILE A 407 -3.11 21.64 -24.61
CA ILE A 407 -2.46 20.44 -24.05
C ILE A 407 -1.67 19.64 -25.10
N THR A 408 -2.07 19.71 -26.38
CA THR A 408 -1.39 19.06 -27.50
C THR A 408 -0.44 19.98 -28.28
N HIS A 409 -0.35 21.25 -27.90
CA HIS A 409 0.49 22.24 -28.59
C HIS A 409 1.97 21.83 -28.52
N ASN A 410 2.62 21.82 -29.68
CA ASN A 410 3.99 21.34 -29.89
C ASN A 410 4.24 19.89 -29.43
N LEU A 411 3.19 19.06 -29.33
CA LEU A 411 3.31 17.63 -29.04
C LEU A 411 2.99 16.78 -30.27
N TYR A 412 3.94 15.93 -30.67
CA TYR A 412 3.68 14.95 -31.72
C TYR A 412 3.09 13.66 -31.12
N LEU A 413 1.75 13.57 -31.10
CA LEU A 413 1.07 12.35 -30.69
C LEU A 413 1.00 11.35 -31.86
N MET A 414 1.39 10.09 -31.63
CA MET A 414 1.27 9.00 -32.60
C MET A 414 -0.06 8.24 -32.44
N GLY A 415 -0.54 7.61 -33.52
CA GLY A 415 -1.77 6.79 -33.52
C GLY A 415 -2.94 7.37 -34.33
N LYS A 416 -4.05 6.63 -34.41
CA LYS A 416 -5.27 7.06 -35.11
C LYS A 416 -5.96 8.19 -34.33
N ARG A 417 -6.76 9.03 -35.00
CA ARG A 417 -7.46 10.18 -34.38
C ARG A 417 -8.27 9.78 -33.13
N LYS A 418 -8.92 8.60 -33.16
CA LYS A 418 -9.69 8.06 -32.04
C LYS A 418 -8.81 7.72 -30.83
N SER A 419 -7.62 7.14 -31.03
CA SER A 419 -6.71 6.84 -29.92
C SER A 419 -6.02 8.08 -29.36
N LYS A 420 -5.66 9.06 -30.21
CA LYS A 420 -5.19 10.38 -29.75
C LYS A 420 -6.22 11.06 -28.83
N LYS A 421 -7.50 11.09 -29.25
CA LYS A 421 -8.59 11.65 -28.44
C LYS A 421 -8.75 10.93 -27.11
N LYS A 422 -8.63 9.59 -27.10
CA LYS A 422 -8.70 8.79 -25.86
C LYS A 422 -7.55 9.13 -24.91
N ILE A 423 -6.31 9.22 -25.40
CA ILE A 423 -5.13 9.55 -24.58
C ILE A 423 -5.28 10.96 -23.98
N VAL A 424 -5.68 11.94 -24.79
CA VAL A 424 -5.90 13.32 -24.33
C VAL A 424 -7.00 13.39 -23.28
N ASN A 425 -8.14 12.74 -23.53
CA ASN A 425 -9.23 12.70 -22.57
C ASN A 425 -8.81 12.01 -21.27
N ASN A 426 -8.07 10.90 -21.34
CA ASN A 426 -7.59 10.18 -20.16
C ASN A 426 -6.65 11.03 -19.31
N ALA A 427 -5.75 11.80 -19.92
CA ALA A 427 -4.87 12.72 -19.20
C ALA A 427 -5.68 13.82 -18.50
N LEU A 428 -6.54 14.52 -19.25
CA LEU A 428 -7.41 15.58 -18.71
C LEU A 428 -8.38 15.08 -17.63
N GLU A 429 -8.88 13.86 -17.76
CA GLU A 429 -9.77 13.24 -16.76
C GLU A 429 -9.03 12.98 -15.45
N SER A 430 -7.77 12.58 -15.53
CA SER A 430 -6.97 12.19 -14.37
C SER A 430 -6.49 13.39 -13.56
N THR A 431 -6.49 14.56 -14.20
CA THR A 431 -6.15 15.86 -13.61
C THR A 431 -7.37 16.76 -13.40
N GLY A 432 -8.59 16.25 -13.60
CA GLY A 432 -9.83 17.00 -13.36
C GLY A 432 -10.21 18.04 -14.42
N LEU A 433 -9.43 18.22 -15.48
CA LEU A 433 -9.62 19.24 -16.51
C LEU A 433 -10.52 18.81 -17.67
N LEU A 434 -11.02 17.56 -17.71
CA LEU A 434 -11.81 17.05 -18.85
C LEU A 434 -13.10 17.84 -19.09
N ASN A 435 -13.83 18.18 -18.03
CA ASN A 435 -15.09 18.93 -18.14
C ASN A 435 -14.86 20.39 -18.57
N ARG A 436 -13.67 20.91 -18.28
CA ARG A 436 -13.24 22.27 -18.57
C ARG A 436 -12.40 22.37 -19.84
N LYS A 437 -12.27 21.30 -20.62
CA LYS A 437 -11.39 21.21 -21.81
C LYS A 437 -11.60 22.29 -22.89
N ASN A 438 -12.75 22.98 -22.87
CA ASN A 438 -13.07 24.06 -23.81
C ASN A 438 -12.77 25.46 -23.24
N GLU A 439 -12.48 25.58 -21.94
CA GLU A 439 -12.03 26.82 -21.33
C GLU A 439 -10.65 27.24 -21.86
N ILE A 440 -10.37 28.53 -21.75
CA ILE A 440 -9.11 29.16 -22.16
C ILE A 440 -8.08 28.99 -21.05
N VAL A 441 -6.82 28.67 -21.40
CA VAL A 441 -5.75 28.39 -20.43
C VAL A 441 -5.49 29.57 -19.48
N SER A 442 -5.61 30.81 -19.97
CA SER A 442 -5.44 32.02 -19.15
C SER A 442 -6.43 32.14 -17.99
N LYS A 443 -7.56 31.43 -18.03
CA LYS A 443 -8.57 31.39 -16.95
C LYS A 443 -8.28 30.34 -15.87
N LEU A 444 -7.25 29.52 -16.04
CA LEU A 444 -6.88 28.51 -15.05
C LEU A 444 -6.28 29.17 -13.80
N ASN A 445 -6.74 28.73 -12.63
CA ASN A 445 -6.12 29.10 -11.36
C ASN A 445 -4.77 28.40 -11.18
N GLN A 446 -4.08 28.65 -10.07
CA GLN A 446 -2.73 28.13 -9.85
C GLN A 446 -2.70 26.58 -9.82
N LEU A 447 -3.63 25.95 -9.11
CA LEU A 447 -3.78 24.49 -9.07
C LEU A 447 -4.06 23.91 -10.46
N ASP A 448 -4.99 24.50 -11.21
CA ASP A 448 -5.37 24.03 -12.54
C ASP A 448 -4.23 24.18 -13.54
N ARG A 449 -3.44 25.26 -13.46
CA ARG A 449 -2.24 25.45 -14.28
C ARG A 449 -1.21 24.35 -14.00
N LEU A 450 -1.00 24.02 -12.72
CA LEU A 450 -0.14 22.92 -12.32
C LEU A 450 -0.64 21.57 -12.87
N LEU A 451 -1.94 21.28 -12.69
CA LEU A 451 -2.59 20.09 -13.20
C LEU A 451 -2.58 20.02 -14.73
N PHE A 452 -2.66 21.15 -15.42
CA PHE A 452 -2.53 21.26 -16.87
C PHE A 452 -1.13 20.88 -17.32
N SER A 453 -0.08 21.41 -16.67
CA SER A 453 1.31 21.06 -16.94
C SER A 453 1.58 19.57 -16.69
N ILE A 454 1.06 19.01 -15.59
CA ILE A 454 1.12 17.56 -15.33
C ILE A 454 0.38 16.79 -16.43
N SER A 455 -0.81 17.24 -16.86
CA SER A 455 -1.56 16.60 -17.95
C SER A 455 -0.74 16.52 -19.23
N ARG A 456 0.00 17.59 -19.57
CA ARG A 456 0.91 17.61 -20.73
C ARG A 456 2.03 16.59 -20.59
N ALA A 457 2.60 16.45 -19.39
CA ALA A 457 3.56 15.38 -19.10
C ALA A 457 2.92 14.02 -19.37
N LEU A 458 1.74 13.73 -18.81
CA LEU A 458 1.10 12.42 -19.04
C LEU A 458 0.90 12.04 -20.52
N LEU A 459 0.76 13.02 -21.43
CA LEU A 459 0.71 12.78 -22.88
C LEU A 459 2.05 12.35 -23.50
N ARG A 460 3.18 12.80 -22.92
CA ARG A 460 4.55 12.46 -23.33
C ARG A 460 5.05 11.16 -22.68
N LYS A 461 4.26 10.53 -21.79
CA LYS A 461 4.61 9.31 -21.04
C LYS A 461 5.87 9.41 -20.19
N GLN A 462 5.96 10.48 -19.42
CA GLN A 462 6.97 10.57 -18.39
C GLN A 462 6.86 9.38 -17.45
N GLN A 463 8.02 8.85 -17.09
CA GLN A 463 8.18 7.82 -16.08
C GLN A 463 8.41 8.47 -14.70
N ILE A 464 8.96 9.70 -14.68
CA ILE A 464 9.18 10.52 -13.49
C ILE A 464 8.61 11.92 -13.75
N ILE A 465 7.78 12.41 -12.82
CA ILE A 465 7.27 13.78 -12.80
C ILE A 465 7.82 14.46 -11.54
N MET A 466 8.46 15.60 -11.71
CA MET A 466 9.02 16.38 -10.61
C MET A 466 8.26 17.69 -10.50
N VAL A 467 7.80 18.02 -9.29
CA VAL A 467 6.92 19.15 -9.04
C VAL A 467 7.52 20.00 -7.92
N SER A 468 7.63 21.30 -8.16
CA SER A 468 7.96 22.31 -7.15
C SER A 468 6.75 23.22 -6.94
N ILE A 469 6.27 23.32 -5.71
CA ILE A 469 5.10 24.13 -5.32
C ILE A 469 5.55 25.11 -4.23
N PRO A 470 5.92 26.35 -4.59
CA PRO A 470 6.20 27.38 -3.62
C PRO A 470 5.12 27.56 -2.53
N PRO A 471 5.50 27.94 -1.30
CA PRO A 471 4.57 28.28 -0.22
C PRO A 471 3.58 29.37 -0.65
N GLY A 472 2.34 29.25 -0.19
CA GLY A 472 1.29 30.25 -0.42
C GLY A 472 0.61 30.18 -1.79
N GLU A 473 1.10 29.38 -2.73
CA GLU A 473 0.53 29.26 -4.08
C GLU A 473 -0.73 28.37 -4.15
N ILE A 474 -0.81 27.38 -3.27
CA ILE A 474 -1.92 26.43 -3.21
C ILE A 474 -2.41 26.42 -1.77
N GLY A 475 -3.69 26.76 -1.59
CA GLY A 475 -4.34 26.76 -0.29
C GLY A 475 -4.64 25.34 0.22
N ARG A 476 -5.05 25.21 1.49
CA ARG A 476 -5.34 23.90 2.10
C ARG A 476 -6.33 23.03 1.31
N LEU A 477 -7.47 23.60 0.91
CA LEU A 477 -8.49 22.87 0.14
C LEU A 477 -7.97 22.44 -1.25
N GLU A 478 -7.15 23.29 -1.86
CA GLU A 478 -6.52 23.00 -3.15
C GLU A 478 -5.44 21.92 -3.02
N SER A 479 -4.69 21.88 -1.91
CA SER A 479 -3.75 20.79 -1.59
C SER A 479 -4.46 19.45 -1.46
N GLU A 480 -5.59 19.40 -0.74
CA GLU A 480 -6.41 18.19 -0.62
C GLU A 480 -6.94 17.73 -1.99
N GLN A 481 -7.31 18.68 -2.86
CA GLN A 481 -7.70 18.38 -4.23
C GLN A 481 -6.52 17.87 -5.06
N PHE A 482 -5.35 18.50 -4.95
CA PHE A 482 -4.13 18.09 -5.64
C PHE A 482 -3.72 16.67 -5.27
N ASN A 483 -3.72 16.32 -3.98
CA ASN A 483 -3.37 14.99 -3.48
C ASN A 483 -4.28 13.89 -4.07
N ARG A 484 -5.59 14.17 -4.21
CA ARG A 484 -6.53 13.25 -4.87
C ARG A 484 -6.17 13.02 -6.34
N TYR A 485 -5.71 14.06 -7.05
CA TYR A 485 -5.26 13.89 -8.43
C TYR A 485 -3.91 13.17 -8.51
N VAL A 486 -2.96 13.46 -7.64
CA VAL A 486 -1.68 12.74 -7.55
C VAL A 486 -1.93 11.24 -7.39
N GLU A 487 -2.81 10.84 -6.47
CA GLU A 487 -3.18 9.44 -6.27
C GLU A 487 -3.81 8.80 -7.52
N LYS A 488 -4.74 9.52 -8.17
CA LYS A 488 -5.36 9.07 -9.42
C LYS A 488 -4.33 8.91 -10.55
N ILE A 489 -3.37 9.82 -10.63
CA ILE A 489 -2.33 9.84 -11.67
C ILE A 489 -1.36 8.67 -11.45
N LYS A 490 -0.84 8.48 -10.23
CA LYS A 490 0.04 7.36 -9.87
C LYS A 490 -0.59 6.03 -10.26
N ARG A 491 -1.81 5.77 -9.81
CA ARG A 491 -2.55 4.51 -10.07
C ARG A 491 -2.81 4.26 -11.56
N LYS A 492 -3.08 5.30 -12.34
CA LYS A 492 -3.51 5.16 -13.74
C LYS A 492 -2.36 5.19 -14.74
N PHE A 493 -1.31 5.96 -14.45
CA PHE A 493 -0.18 6.17 -15.35
C PHE A 493 1.11 5.48 -14.90
N HIS A 494 1.16 4.97 -13.66
CA HIS A 494 2.30 4.20 -13.15
C HIS A 494 3.61 5.00 -13.26
N VAL A 495 3.58 6.21 -12.68
CA VAL A 495 4.67 7.19 -12.72
C VAL A 495 5.24 7.41 -11.32
N ILE A 496 6.53 7.70 -11.24
CA ILE A 496 7.16 8.21 -10.02
C ILE A 496 6.85 9.71 -9.95
N ILE A 497 6.40 10.20 -8.79
CA ILE A 497 6.15 11.63 -8.58
C ILE A 497 7.00 12.16 -7.43
N ILE A 498 7.86 13.13 -7.70
CA ILE A 498 8.69 13.79 -6.69
C ILE A 498 8.11 15.18 -6.47
N ILE A 499 7.74 15.51 -5.23
CA ILE A 499 7.02 16.76 -4.93
C ILE A 499 7.76 17.52 -3.84
N TYR A 500 8.32 18.68 -4.18
CA TYR A 500 8.64 19.71 -3.21
C TYR A 500 7.43 20.63 -3.05
N GLY A 501 6.97 20.86 -1.84
CA GLY A 501 5.79 21.69 -1.64
C GLY A 501 5.35 21.85 -0.18
N PRO A 502 4.17 22.44 0.05
CA PRO A 502 3.65 22.63 1.40
C PRO A 502 3.42 21.30 2.12
N ARG A 503 3.48 21.34 3.46
CA ARG A 503 3.29 20.19 4.35
C ARG A 503 2.04 19.37 4.03
N SER A 504 0.94 20.05 3.72
CA SER A 504 -0.35 19.42 3.38
C SER A 504 -0.28 18.54 2.14
N ILE A 505 0.67 18.78 1.22
CA ILE A 505 0.90 17.95 0.04
C ILE A 505 1.93 16.87 0.36
N VAL A 506 3.07 17.25 0.94
CA VAL A 506 4.18 16.32 1.24
C VAL A 506 3.74 15.19 2.17
N SER A 507 2.93 15.48 3.20
CA SER A 507 2.40 14.49 4.15
C SER A 507 1.50 13.41 3.52
N ASN A 508 1.00 13.64 2.30
CA ASN A 508 0.17 12.68 1.57
C ASN A 508 0.96 11.87 0.53
N CYS A 509 2.28 12.09 0.42
CA CYS A 509 3.14 11.24 -0.39
C CYS A 509 3.39 9.89 0.29
N ASP A 510 3.71 8.87 -0.51
CA ASP A 510 3.98 7.51 -0.01
C ASP A 510 5.25 7.47 0.86
N ARG A 511 6.22 8.33 0.54
CA ARG A 511 7.42 8.58 1.33
C ARG A 511 7.64 10.09 1.50
N ILE A 512 8.37 10.45 2.52
CA ILE A 512 8.70 11.84 2.86
C ILE A 512 10.20 11.89 3.13
N ILE A 513 10.86 12.87 2.52
CA ILE A 513 12.23 13.29 2.79
C ILE A 513 12.12 14.56 3.62
N THR A 514 12.59 14.51 4.87
CA THR A 514 12.79 15.70 5.69
C THR A 514 14.25 16.11 5.63
N ILE A 515 14.50 17.40 5.42
CA ILE A 515 15.84 17.97 5.35
C ILE A 515 15.97 19.04 6.42
N LYS A 516 16.89 18.82 7.37
CA LYS A 516 17.23 19.75 8.46
C LYS A 516 18.73 19.89 8.53
N ASN A 517 19.26 21.12 8.47
CA ASN A 517 20.71 21.38 8.53
C ASN A 517 21.53 20.48 7.58
N LYS A 518 21.01 20.27 6.36
CA LYS A 518 21.58 19.40 5.31
C LYS A 518 21.52 17.89 5.61
N GLN A 519 21.13 17.49 6.82
CA GLN A 519 20.88 16.10 7.16
C GLN A 519 19.52 15.68 6.62
N VAL A 520 19.50 14.47 6.10
CA VAL A 520 18.34 13.87 5.45
C VAL A 520 17.79 12.77 6.34
N GLU A 521 16.48 12.76 6.52
CA GLU A 521 15.75 11.65 7.08
C GLU A 521 14.63 11.27 6.12
N ILE A 522 14.42 9.95 5.93
CA ILE A 522 13.45 9.43 4.96
C ILE A 522 12.58 8.42 5.66
N GLY A 523 11.28 8.50 5.43
CA GLY A 523 10.32 7.57 6.01
C GLY A 523 8.94 7.73 5.42
N THR A 524 8.01 6.93 5.92
CA THR A 524 6.57 7.16 5.76
C THR A 524 6.07 8.03 6.91
N LEU A 525 4.93 8.69 6.75
CA LEU A 525 4.30 9.43 7.85
C LEU A 525 4.09 8.53 9.10
N PRO A 526 3.54 7.30 9.00
CA PRO A 526 3.47 6.38 10.13
C PRO A 526 4.83 6.08 10.78
N SER A 527 5.90 5.91 9.99
CA SER A 527 7.25 5.62 10.53
C SER A 527 7.88 6.79 11.30
N PHE A 528 7.47 8.02 10.97
CA PHE A 528 7.88 9.20 11.73
C PHE A 528 7.09 9.29 13.03
N ILE A 529 5.76 9.15 12.93
CA ILE A 529 4.85 9.17 14.08
C ILE A 529 5.19 8.07 15.09
N SER A 530 5.61 6.88 14.65
CA SER A 530 5.96 5.77 15.55
C SER A 530 7.21 6.04 16.40
N LYS A 531 8.04 7.02 16.03
CA LYS A 531 9.18 7.49 16.84
C LYS A 531 8.73 8.38 18.00
N MET A 532 7.50 8.88 17.96
CA MET A 532 6.92 9.65 19.05
C MET A 532 6.39 8.70 20.14
N PRO A 533 6.39 9.13 21.41
CA PRO A 533 5.66 8.44 22.47
C PRO A 533 4.22 8.13 22.07
N GLN A 534 3.72 6.99 22.54
CA GLN A 534 2.33 6.54 22.29
C GLN A 534 1.95 6.46 20.81
N GLU A 535 2.92 6.14 19.95
CA GLU A 535 2.73 6.10 18.50
C GLU A 535 2.09 7.40 17.99
N GLY A 536 2.56 8.53 18.55
CA GLY A 536 2.15 9.89 18.24
C GLY A 536 0.69 10.20 18.49
N GLU A 537 0.08 9.65 19.54
CA GLU A 537 -1.20 10.18 20.00
C GLU A 537 -1.05 11.55 20.65
N ILE A 538 -1.89 12.48 20.21
CA ILE A 538 -1.92 13.86 20.67
C ILE A 538 -3.31 14.18 21.19
N ILE A 539 -3.34 14.96 22.27
CA ILE A 539 -4.56 15.53 22.82
C ILE A 539 -4.52 17.04 22.55
N THR A 540 -5.62 17.58 22.05
CA THR A 540 -5.85 19.03 21.98
C THR A 540 -7.04 19.37 22.85
N ILE A 541 -6.88 20.38 23.68
CA ILE A 541 -7.95 20.92 24.51
C ILE A 541 -8.14 22.40 24.20
N GLU A 542 -9.40 22.85 24.22
CA GLU A 542 -9.74 24.26 24.27
C GLU A 542 -10.51 24.51 25.59
N LEU A 543 -10.12 25.56 26.30
CA LEU A 543 -10.60 25.91 27.62
C LEU A 543 -11.46 27.18 27.56
N GLU A 544 -12.48 27.23 28.39
CA GLU A 544 -13.32 28.41 28.62
C GLU A 544 -13.02 28.97 30.01
N HIS A 545 -12.43 30.18 30.02
CA HIS A 545 -12.13 30.94 31.24
C HIS A 545 -11.47 30.12 32.36
N PRO A 546 -10.30 29.48 32.12
CA PRO A 546 -9.61 28.73 33.16
C PRO A 546 -9.03 29.68 34.23
N GLU A 547 -9.11 29.27 35.49
CA GLU A 547 -8.41 29.93 36.59
C GLU A 547 -6.89 29.67 36.49
N GLU A 548 -6.05 30.66 36.85
CA GLU A 548 -4.58 30.54 36.76
C GLU A 548 -4.03 29.37 37.59
N ASP A 549 -4.49 29.21 38.83
CA ASP A 549 -4.11 28.09 39.72
C ASP A 549 -4.40 26.71 39.10
N THR A 550 -5.46 26.62 38.29
CA THR A 550 -5.85 25.37 37.61
C THR A 550 -4.93 25.08 36.42
N LEU A 551 -4.51 26.11 35.69
CA LEU A 551 -3.50 25.98 34.63
C LEU A 551 -2.15 25.55 35.19
N GLU A 552 -1.73 26.11 36.34
CA GLU A 552 -0.48 25.71 37.00
C GLU A 552 -0.48 24.21 37.33
N LYS A 553 -1.55 23.70 37.95
CA LYS A 553 -1.72 22.26 38.22
C LYS A 553 -1.72 21.39 36.97
N MET A 554 -2.26 21.90 35.86
CA MET A 554 -2.22 21.18 34.58
C MET A 554 -0.78 21.01 34.09
N PHE A 555 0.05 22.07 34.18
CA PHE A 555 1.44 22.02 33.76
C PHE A 555 2.33 21.15 34.67
N GLU A 556 1.90 20.86 35.90
CA GLU A 556 2.58 19.94 36.82
C GLU A 556 2.47 18.46 36.41
N ILE A 557 1.61 18.11 35.43
CA ILE A 557 1.45 16.74 34.93
C ILE A 557 2.72 16.33 34.18
N GLN A 558 3.67 15.71 34.90
CA GLN A 558 4.98 15.28 34.38
C GLN A 558 4.92 14.27 33.22
N SER A 559 3.78 13.59 33.06
CA SER A 559 3.55 12.60 32.01
C SER A 559 3.05 13.19 30.68
N ALA A 560 3.07 14.51 30.56
CA ALA A 560 2.66 15.23 29.37
C ALA A 560 3.59 16.41 29.09
N LEU A 561 3.82 16.68 27.81
CA LEU A 561 4.44 17.92 27.34
C LEU A 561 3.34 18.80 26.77
N PHE A 562 3.21 20.01 27.31
CA PHE A 562 2.19 20.98 26.90
C PHE A 562 2.77 22.05 26.00
N ILE A 563 2.04 22.38 24.93
CA ILE A 563 2.29 23.53 24.07
C ILE A 563 1.04 24.40 24.13
N GLU A 564 1.23 25.66 24.50
CA GLU A 564 0.19 26.68 24.44
C GLU A 564 0.09 27.22 23.00
N GLU A 565 -0.98 26.85 22.29
CA GLU A 565 -1.25 27.36 20.94
C GLU A 565 -1.97 28.71 20.99
N ARG A 566 -2.85 28.89 21.98
CA ARG A 566 -3.51 30.17 22.29
C ARG A 566 -3.52 30.39 23.78
N LYS A 567 -3.07 31.57 24.19
CA LYS A 567 -2.87 31.92 25.59
C LYS A 567 -4.14 31.68 26.42
N HIS A 568 -4.04 30.84 27.45
CA HIS A 568 -5.10 30.48 28.39
C HIS A 568 -6.36 29.88 27.73
N GLU A 569 -6.26 29.46 26.46
CA GLU A 569 -7.42 29.03 25.68
C GLU A 569 -7.17 27.69 25.03
N ARG A 570 -5.99 27.44 24.43
CA ARG A 570 -5.79 26.23 23.64
C ARG A 570 -4.43 25.61 23.86
N TYR A 571 -4.45 24.32 24.14
CA TYR A 571 -3.26 23.54 24.43
C TYR A 571 -3.19 22.28 23.59
N LYS A 572 -2.00 21.99 23.09
CA LYS A 572 -1.61 20.72 22.48
C LYS A 572 -0.76 19.95 23.47
N ILE A 573 -1.06 18.66 23.63
CA ILE A 573 -0.52 17.83 24.69
C ILE A 573 0.07 16.57 24.08
N PHE A 574 1.39 16.39 24.24
CA PHE A 574 2.10 15.19 23.84
C PHE A 574 2.21 14.24 25.02
N CYS A 575 1.64 13.05 24.85
CA CYS A 575 1.56 12.06 25.91
C CYS A 575 2.88 11.30 26.05
N THR A 576 3.60 11.44 27.18
CA THR A 576 4.87 10.73 27.39
C THR A 576 4.70 9.42 28.17
N GLU A 577 3.58 9.24 28.90
CA GLU A 577 3.21 8.01 29.62
C GLU A 577 2.77 6.87 28.69
N LYS A 578 2.92 5.60 29.14
CA LYS A 578 2.59 4.37 28.40
C LYS A 578 1.10 4.16 28.06
N ASN A 579 0.19 4.90 28.69
CA ASN A 579 -1.25 4.77 28.45
C ASN A 579 -1.89 6.16 28.34
N PRO A 580 -2.30 6.60 27.14
CA PRO A 580 -2.91 7.92 26.93
C PRO A 580 -4.14 8.19 27.81
N ASN A 581 -4.87 7.13 28.19
CA ASN A 581 -6.08 7.27 29.01
C ASN A 581 -5.78 7.77 30.43
N THR A 582 -4.59 7.50 30.99
CA THR A 582 -4.24 8.01 32.33
C THR A 582 -4.06 9.52 32.33
N ILE A 583 -3.50 10.08 31.25
CA ILE A 583 -3.37 11.52 31.08
C ILE A 583 -4.75 12.16 30.93
N ILE A 584 -5.65 11.54 30.15
CA ILE A 584 -7.03 12.05 30.00
C ILE A 584 -7.72 12.14 31.36
N LEU A 585 -7.62 11.09 32.20
CA LEU A 585 -8.20 11.11 33.54
C LEU A 585 -7.63 12.24 34.41
N LYS A 586 -6.30 12.39 34.44
CA LYS A 586 -5.62 13.49 35.16
C LYS A 586 -6.08 14.87 34.66
N LEU A 587 -6.24 15.04 33.35
CA LEU A 587 -6.74 16.29 32.77
C LEU A 587 -8.20 16.54 33.20
N MET A 588 -9.08 15.53 33.13
CA MET A 588 -10.47 15.69 33.56
C MET A 588 -10.59 16.03 35.06
N GLU A 589 -9.74 15.43 35.90
CA GLU A 589 -9.69 15.74 37.34
C GLU A 589 -9.19 17.16 37.62
N THR A 590 -8.25 17.65 36.80
CA THR A 590 -7.58 18.94 37.04
C THR A 590 -8.34 20.12 36.43
N ILE A 591 -8.65 20.04 35.13
CA ILE A 591 -9.22 21.15 34.33
C ILE A 591 -10.60 20.84 33.76
N GLY A 592 -11.18 19.66 34.06
CA GLY A 592 -12.43 19.18 33.45
C GLY A 592 -13.56 20.20 33.36
N PRO A 593 -13.88 20.96 34.42
CA PRO A 593 -14.94 21.98 34.40
C PRO A 593 -14.72 23.11 33.38
N HIS A 594 -13.48 23.36 32.98
CA HIS A 594 -13.11 24.43 32.04
C HIS A 594 -12.94 23.94 30.61
N ILE A 595 -13.04 22.63 30.33
CA ILE A 595 -12.85 22.10 28.99
C ILE A 595 -14.07 22.39 28.14
N TYR A 596 -13.90 23.29 27.18
CA TYR A 596 -14.88 23.59 26.15
C TYR A 596 -14.84 22.57 25.01
N ASN A 597 -13.62 22.16 24.61
CA ASN A 597 -13.42 21.21 23.52
C ASN A 597 -12.27 20.26 23.85
N PHE A 598 -12.44 19.00 23.48
CA PHE A 598 -11.44 17.95 23.66
C PHE A 598 -11.34 17.13 22.39
N LYS A 599 -10.12 16.93 21.90
CA LYS A 599 -9.85 16.11 20.73
C LYS A 599 -8.65 15.22 20.97
N ARG A 600 -8.80 13.93 20.64
CA ARG A 600 -7.70 12.97 20.53
C ARG A 600 -7.50 12.63 19.06
N HIS A 601 -6.27 12.71 18.57
CA HIS A 601 -5.91 12.35 17.20
C HIS A 601 -4.49 11.82 17.09
N LYS A 602 -4.17 11.18 15.97
CA LYS A 602 -2.80 10.80 15.62
C LYS A 602 -2.06 12.01 15.05
N ALA A 603 -0.80 12.12 15.42
CA ALA A 603 0.07 13.22 15.06
C ALA A 603 0.17 13.39 13.54
N THR A 604 0.29 14.62 13.13
CA THR A 604 0.65 15.03 11.78
C THR A 604 2.16 15.13 11.62
N LEU A 605 2.63 15.29 10.38
CA LEU A 605 4.06 15.55 10.12
C LEU A 605 4.55 16.81 10.86
N GLU A 606 3.70 17.83 10.97
CA GLU A 606 4.03 19.08 11.64
C GLU A 606 4.22 18.90 13.15
N GLU A 607 3.30 18.17 13.79
CA GLU A 607 3.39 17.87 15.22
C GLU A 607 4.57 16.95 15.53
N TYR A 608 4.95 16.05 14.61
CA TYR A 608 6.17 15.26 14.73
C TYR A 608 7.43 16.14 14.73
N LEU A 609 7.51 17.08 13.80
CA LEU A 609 8.66 17.99 13.69
C LEU A 609 8.75 18.92 14.90
N GLU A 610 7.62 19.47 15.34
CA GLU A 610 7.49 20.29 16.55
C GLU A 610 7.96 19.50 17.80
N PHE A 611 7.55 18.24 17.92
CA PHE A 611 7.97 17.37 19.01
C PHE A 611 9.49 17.14 19.03
N ILE A 612 10.11 16.86 17.87
CA ILE A 612 11.56 16.69 17.78
C ILE A 612 12.30 17.96 18.18
N GLU A 613 11.81 19.13 17.73
CA GLU A 613 12.43 20.40 18.04
C GLU A 613 12.43 20.66 19.56
N ILE A 614 11.28 20.47 20.21
CA ILE A 614 11.14 20.69 21.65
C ILE A 614 11.96 19.66 22.45
N SER A 615 11.90 18.39 22.04
CA SER A 615 12.69 17.33 22.68
C SER A 615 14.20 17.60 22.60
N SER A 616 14.66 18.16 21.48
CA SER A 616 16.07 18.52 21.29
C SER A 616 16.51 19.72 22.14
N LYS A 617 15.62 20.71 22.36
CA LYS A 617 15.86 21.87 23.25
C LYS A 617 15.93 21.44 24.71
N ASN A 618 15.01 20.58 25.15
CA ASN A 618 15.00 20.07 26.53
C ASN A 618 16.23 19.20 26.87
N ASN A 619 16.73 18.42 25.90
CA ASN A 619 17.97 17.64 26.10
C ASN A 619 19.24 18.49 26.18
N LYS A 620 19.27 19.67 25.52
CA LYS A 620 20.42 20.61 25.60
C LYS A 620 20.47 21.41 26.89
N ASN A 621 19.34 21.58 27.58
CA ASN A 621 19.28 22.28 28.88
C ASN A 621 19.61 21.38 30.08
N ASN A 622 19.70 20.06 29.86
CA ASN A 622 20.05 19.05 30.87
C ASN A 622 21.48 18.47 30.69
N GLN A 623 22.29 19.06 29.79
CA GLN A 623 23.74 18.87 29.68
C GLN A 623 24.43 20.16 30.11
#